data_AF-A0A191WEW8-F1
#
_entry.id   AF-A0A191WEW8-F1
#
_cell.length_a   1.000
_cell.length_b   1.000
_cell.length_c   1.000
_cell.angle_alpha   90.00
_cell.angle_beta   90.00
_cell.angle_gamma   90.00
#
_symmetry.space_group_name_H-M   'P 1'
#
loop_
_entity.id
_entity.type
_entity.pdbx_description
1 polymer ?
#
loop_
_entity_poly.entity_id
_entity_poly.type
_entity_poly.pdbx_seq_one_letter_code
_entity_poly.pdbx_strand_id
1 'polypeptide(L)'
;MTQTIQYDKNPSGEGAAARVSRAAATPTISTDTGTGWPALGSKSHKAVATAVTICTTGLPNADRPAAAAGELWSTQVTVRALQACTIQAGLAFYGTLGATLGTLRGTVTSAAVTFAAGEVKTLTIDGALAPALTASVDLQVSRTIAGAPAIGDAFYVDKVTLTKTATSVPYRDPTTSPAAVWSGTADASTQVYYDPTVTVVPYEDDAPTPRVDITLTDLYPSALTVTVRQISAEGTVNVRDAIRKPDTANAFFVTDYAVPPGIPVTYQAQQYSATGAELGLTGTATTQVNFADPSTVVIQDPLNAKNSVRVEAKSDFGGLVARKRDVQLYRRGSDTIALMGQMGLLEGVPLPVQTKTIADAEKLTKVLAVSQVLVRSMPGYLRIPRCLHVVVGAPVESPVDVSWGGTWSVWPIVGDEVTPSEINSIASPLTYTRFKATYATYTAAKLVYSTYLQAKQSPPPDI
;
A
#
# COMPACT_ATOMS: atom_id res chain seq x y z
N MET A 1 -19.72 -3.52 -3.81
CA MET A 1 -19.96 -2.06 -3.77
C MET A 1 -20.62 -1.76 -2.43
N THR A 2 -19.86 -1.23 -1.49
CA THR A 2 -20.29 -1.00 -0.11
C THR A 2 -20.86 0.40 -0.02
N GLN A 3 -22.13 0.54 0.37
CA GLN A 3 -22.75 1.85 0.58
C GLN A 3 -22.83 2.07 2.09
N THR A 4 -22.11 3.07 2.59
CA THR A 4 -22.14 3.49 4.00
C THR A 4 -22.76 4.88 4.07
N ILE A 5 -23.83 5.03 4.87
CA ILE A 5 -24.50 6.31 5.13
C ILE A 5 -24.17 6.68 6.58
N GLN A 6 -23.56 7.84 6.80
CA GLN A 6 -23.21 8.36 8.13
C GLN A 6 -23.81 9.75 8.33
N TYR A 7 -24.32 9.99 9.54
CA TYR A 7 -24.73 11.30 10.03
C TYR A 7 -23.67 11.77 11.03
N ASP A 8 -22.97 12.88 10.75
CA ASP A 8 -21.91 13.40 11.63
C ASP A 8 -22.26 14.73 12.31
N LYS A 9 -21.63 14.92 13.47
CA LYS A 9 -21.74 16.09 14.35
C LYS A 9 -20.97 17.28 13.77
N ASN A 10 -21.62 18.44 13.70
CA ASN A 10 -20.99 19.71 13.33
C ASN A 10 -20.01 20.17 14.44
N PRO A 11 -18.76 20.59 14.15
CA PRO A 11 -17.71 20.82 15.15
C PRO A 11 -17.68 22.26 15.70
N SER A 12 -18.82 22.86 16.01
CA SER A 12 -18.86 24.16 16.70
C SER A 12 -19.16 23.95 18.18
N GLY A 13 -18.13 24.06 19.02
CA GLY A 13 -18.31 24.09 20.47
C GLY A 13 -19.08 25.34 20.89
N GLU A 14 -20.08 25.17 21.76
CA GLU A 14 -20.51 26.19 22.73
C GLU A 14 -21.44 25.55 23.75
N GLY A 15 -21.15 25.83 25.03
CA GLY A 15 -22.00 25.46 26.15
C GLY A 15 -23.11 26.49 26.35
N ALA A 16 -24.34 26.04 26.55
CA ALA A 16 -25.36 26.78 27.28
C ALA A 16 -26.44 25.80 27.75
N ALA A 17 -26.49 25.56 29.06
CA ALA A 17 -27.57 24.82 29.69
C ALA A 17 -28.84 25.70 29.72
N ALA A 18 -29.81 25.42 28.86
CA ALA A 18 -31.16 25.95 29.00
C ALA A 18 -32.00 25.00 29.87
N ARG A 19 -32.22 25.39 31.13
CA ARG A 19 -33.22 24.80 32.02
C ARG A 19 -34.61 25.10 31.46
N VAL A 20 -35.49 24.10 31.39
CA VAL A 20 -36.94 24.30 31.37
C VAL A 20 -37.58 23.50 32.50
N SER A 21 -38.25 24.23 33.38
CA SER A 21 -39.00 23.75 34.54
C SER A 21 -40.39 23.23 34.15
N ARG A 22 -40.73 22.05 34.69
CA ARG A 22 -42.03 21.50 35.10
C ARG A 22 -43.31 21.98 34.39
N ALA A 23 -43.95 21.05 33.67
CA ALA A 23 -45.40 20.85 33.71
C ALA A 23 -45.73 19.38 33.40
N ALA A 24 -46.61 18.78 34.20
CA ALA A 24 -47.08 17.41 34.04
C ALA A 24 -48.01 17.34 32.80
N ALA A 25 -47.55 16.71 31.72
CA ALA A 25 -48.40 16.23 30.63
C ALA A 25 -47.65 15.16 29.83
N THR A 26 -48.35 14.08 29.50
CA THR A 26 -47.96 13.04 28.55
C THR A 26 -47.32 13.66 27.30
N PRO A 27 -46.14 13.20 26.82
CA PRO A 27 -45.51 13.80 25.65
C PRO A 27 -46.30 13.44 24.38
N THR A 28 -47.08 14.39 23.89
CA THR A 28 -47.62 14.39 22.52
C THR A 28 -46.49 14.77 21.56
N ILE A 29 -46.20 13.90 20.60
CA ILE A 29 -45.27 14.20 19.51
C ILE A 29 -45.99 15.14 18.54
N SER A 30 -45.57 16.40 18.50
CA SER A 30 -46.04 17.38 17.51
C SER A 30 -45.46 17.02 16.13
N THR A 31 -46.36 16.83 15.15
CA THR A 31 -46.05 16.76 13.72
C THR A 31 -46.18 18.17 13.14
N ASP A 32 -45.07 18.75 12.71
CA ASP A 32 -45.07 19.99 11.96
C ASP A 32 -45.32 19.67 10.48
N THR A 33 -46.50 20.07 9.97
CA THR A 33 -46.87 20.02 8.55
C THR A 33 -46.63 21.40 7.95
N GLY A 34 -45.38 21.70 7.61
CA GLY A 34 -44.97 22.98 7.03
C GLY A 34 -44.16 22.77 5.75
N THR A 35 -44.72 23.20 4.63
CA THR A 35 -44.10 23.25 3.31
C THR A 35 -42.88 24.17 3.26
N GLY A 36 -41.79 23.69 2.65
CA GLY A 36 -40.67 24.51 2.19
C GLY A 36 -39.45 24.49 3.10
N TRP A 37 -38.38 23.83 2.65
CA TRP A 37 -37.02 24.12 3.12
C TRP A 37 -36.72 25.60 2.87
N PRO A 38 -36.22 26.36 3.85
CA PRO A 38 -34.77 26.39 4.05
C PRO A 38 -34.32 26.63 5.51
N ALA A 39 -33.28 25.93 5.97
CA ALA A 39 -32.22 26.45 6.84
C ALA A 39 -31.33 25.31 7.37
N LEU A 40 -30.05 25.39 7.01
CA LEU A 40 -28.95 24.77 7.76
C LEU A 40 -28.92 25.37 9.17
N GLY A 41 -28.95 24.53 10.20
CA GLY A 41 -28.82 24.94 11.60
C GLY A 41 -28.68 23.72 12.50
N SER A 42 -27.64 23.71 13.32
CA SER A 42 -27.32 22.74 14.39
C SER A 42 -28.45 21.77 14.74
N LYS A 43 -28.34 20.50 14.34
CA LYS A 43 -29.20 19.45 14.90
C LYS A 43 -28.80 19.25 16.36
N SER A 44 -29.59 19.83 17.24
CA SER A 44 -29.48 19.69 18.68
C SER A 44 -29.55 18.21 19.06
N HIS A 45 -28.58 17.81 19.88
CA HIS A 45 -28.56 16.52 20.55
C HIS A 45 -29.86 16.34 21.34
N LYS A 46 -30.81 15.55 20.81
CA LYS A 46 -32.07 15.27 21.50
C LYS A 46 -31.79 14.22 22.57
N ALA A 47 -31.92 14.59 23.84
CA ALA A 47 -31.95 13.65 24.96
C ALA A 47 -33.19 12.77 24.83
N VAL A 48 -33.03 11.44 24.81
CA VAL A 48 -34.16 10.51 24.66
C VAL A 48 -34.22 9.53 25.82
N ALA A 49 -35.39 9.45 26.45
CA ALA A 49 -35.60 8.82 27.74
C ALA A 49 -35.82 7.29 27.68
N THR A 50 -36.28 6.71 26.55
CA THR A 50 -36.75 5.31 26.56
C THR A 50 -36.59 4.50 25.27
N ALA A 51 -36.61 5.08 24.06
CA ALA A 51 -36.25 4.42 22.80
C ALA A 51 -36.14 5.43 21.65
N VAL A 52 -35.21 5.24 20.71
CA VAL A 52 -35.09 6.06 19.48
C VAL A 52 -35.17 5.15 18.26
N THR A 53 -36.15 5.39 17.40
CA THR A 53 -36.09 4.95 16.00
C THR A 53 -35.46 6.07 15.19
N ILE A 54 -34.31 5.82 14.56
CA ILE A 54 -33.53 6.85 13.85
C ILE A 54 -34.10 7.13 12.44
N CYS A 55 -35.09 6.36 12.00
CA CYS A 55 -35.90 6.65 10.83
C CYS A 55 -37.36 6.92 11.24
N THR A 56 -37.86 8.12 10.98
CA THR A 56 -39.23 8.51 11.35
C THR A 56 -40.27 7.69 10.57
N THR A 57 -41.29 7.23 11.28
CA THR A 57 -42.57 6.79 10.69
C THR A 57 -43.22 8.03 10.06
N GLY A 58 -42.99 8.25 8.76
CA GLY A 58 -43.52 9.42 8.04
C GLY A 58 -42.63 9.95 6.90
N LEU A 59 -41.40 9.47 6.72
CA LEU A 59 -40.61 9.81 5.52
C LEU A 59 -41.22 9.15 4.28
N PRO A 60 -41.33 9.87 3.14
CA PRO A 60 -41.66 9.26 1.85
C PRO A 60 -40.67 8.12 1.53
N ASN A 61 -41.14 7.07 0.86
CA ASN A 61 -40.36 5.87 0.52
C ASN A 61 -39.01 6.13 -0.18
N ALA A 62 -38.80 7.31 -0.75
CA ALA A 62 -37.59 7.65 -1.48
C ALA A 62 -36.32 7.70 -0.60
N ASP A 63 -36.46 7.88 0.71
CA ASP A 63 -35.33 8.15 1.60
C ASP A 63 -34.86 6.94 2.43
N ARG A 64 -35.50 5.78 2.29
CA ARG A 64 -35.11 4.55 3.02
C ARG A 64 -34.21 3.67 2.15
N PRO A 65 -33.12 3.10 2.69
CA PRO A 65 -32.32 2.13 1.95
C PRO A 65 -33.19 0.92 1.58
N ALA A 66 -33.29 0.63 0.28
CA ALA A 66 -33.98 -0.55 -0.21
C ALA A 66 -33.14 -1.81 0.07
N ALA A 67 -33.74 -2.80 0.72
CA ALA A 67 -33.16 -4.12 0.94
C ALA A 67 -33.80 -5.15 0.03
N ALA A 68 -32.98 -5.92 -0.69
CA ALA A 68 -33.44 -7.07 -1.46
C ALA A 68 -33.57 -8.31 -0.57
N ALA A 69 -34.39 -9.25 -1.02
CA ALA A 69 -34.56 -10.55 -0.38
C ALA A 69 -33.22 -11.30 -0.27
N GLY A 70 -32.91 -11.84 0.92
CA GLY A 70 -31.68 -12.61 1.16
C GLY A 70 -30.41 -11.77 1.31
N GLU A 71 -30.54 -10.45 1.27
CA GLU A 71 -29.41 -9.54 1.42
C GLU A 71 -28.95 -9.44 2.88
N LEU A 72 -27.64 -9.54 3.09
CA LEU A 72 -27.03 -9.44 4.42
C LEU A 72 -26.65 -7.99 4.72
N TRP A 73 -27.09 -7.52 5.88
CA TRP A 73 -26.83 -6.18 6.40
C TRP A 73 -26.01 -6.29 7.68
N SER A 74 -24.93 -5.51 7.76
CA SER A 74 -24.19 -5.27 8.99
C SER A 74 -24.31 -3.81 9.36
N THR A 75 -24.71 -3.51 10.59
CA THR A 75 -24.85 -2.14 11.08
C THR A 75 -24.04 -1.95 12.34
N GLN A 76 -23.22 -0.90 12.36
CA GLN A 76 -22.48 -0.47 13.53
C GLN A 76 -23.05 0.86 14.04
N VAL A 77 -23.30 0.94 15.35
CA VAL A 77 -23.79 2.15 16.00
C VAL A 77 -22.86 2.49 17.15
N THR A 78 -22.20 3.64 17.09
CA THR A 78 -21.39 4.15 18.20
C THR A 78 -22.26 5.02 19.09
N VAL A 79 -22.36 4.62 20.35
CA VAL A 79 -23.22 5.26 21.34
C VAL A 79 -22.38 5.72 22.52
N ARG A 80 -22.69 6.92 23.02
CA ARG A 80 -22.16 7.47 24.27
C ARG A 80 -23.26 7.51 25.30
N ALA A 81 -23.06 6.83 26.42
CA ALA A 81 -23.99 6.89 27.55
C ALA A 81 -23.56 8.01 28.51
N LEU A 82 -24.46 8.90 28.92
CA LEU A 82 -24.12 9.89 29.96
C LEU A 82 -24.19 9.30 31.38
N GLN A 83 -24.85 8.16 31.54
CA GLN A 83 -24.98 7.44 32.80
C GLN A 83 -24.85 5.94 32.57
N ALA A 84 -24.65 5.19 33.66
CA ALA A 84 -24.63 3.74 33.57
C ALA A 84 -25.99 3.21 33.09
N CYS A 85 -26.00 2.51 31.97
CA CYS A 85 -27.23 1.98 31.36
C CYS A 85 -26.91 0.77 30.48
N THR A 86 -27.94 0.02 30.12
CA THR A 86 -27.81 -1.04 29.11
C THR A 86 -28.45 -0.57 27.82
N ILE A 87 -27.71 -0.65 26.71
CA ILE A 87 -28.17 -0.22 25.38
C ILE A 87 -28.20 -1.45 24.48
N GLN A 88 -29.24 -1.54 23.67
CA GLN A 88 -29.39 -2.54 22.63
C GLN A 88 -29.72 -1.81 21.33
N ALA A 89 -29.16 -2.27 20.21
CA ALA A 89 -29.48 -1.74 18.90
C ALA A 89 -30.13 -2.84 18.06
N GLY A 90 -30.98 -2.48 17.11
CA GLY A 90 -31.68 -3.43 16.27
C GLY A 90 -32.07 -2.86 14.91
N LEU A 91 -32.13 -3.73 13.92
CA LEU A 91 -32.61 -3.45 12.58
C LEU A 91 -34.03 -3.99 12.44
N ALA A 92 -34.96 -3.10 12.16
CA ALA A 92 -36.34 -3.42 11.85
C ALA A 92 -36.54 -3.38 10.34
N PHE A 93 -37.11 -4.44 9.79
CA PHE A 93 -37.37 -4.55 8.36
C PHE A 93 -38.87 -4.40 8.10
N TYR A 94 -39.23 -3.43 7.26
CA TYR A 94 -40.63 -3.16 6.90
C TYR A 94 -40.85 -3.50 5.44
N GLY A 95 -41.70 -4.49 5.18
CA GLY A 95 -42.08 -4.89 3.83
C GLY A 95 -43.33 -4.17 3.35
N THR A 96 -43.53 -4.12 2.04
CA THR A 96 -44.82 -3.84 1.43
C THR A 96 -45.74 -5.06 1.54
N LEU A 97 -47.01 -4.85 1.87
CA LEU A 97 -48.09 -5.82 1.60
C LEU A 97 -49.10 -5.10 0.70
N GLY A 98 -48.98 -5.28 -0.62
CA GLY A 98 -49.76 -4.49 -1.58
C GLY A 98 -49.34 -3.01 -1.57
N ALA A 99 -50.31 -2.09 -1.64
CA ALA A 99 -50.08 -0.64 -1.69
C ALA A 99 -49.86 0.04 -0.31
N THR A 100 -49.98 -0.72 0.79
CA THR A 100 -49.84 -0.17 2.15
C THR A 100 -48.51 -0.63 2.76
N LEU A 101 -47.63 0.33 3.04
CA LEU A 101 -46.40 0.12 3.80
C LEU A 101 -46.67 0.17 5.30
N GLY A 102 -45.91 -0.62 6.06
CA GLY A 102 -45.84 -0.47 7.52
C GLY A 102 -45.86 -1.78 8.31
N THR A 103 -46.03 -2.93 7.65
CA THR A 103 -45.96 -4.21 8.38
C THR A 103 -44.51 -4.54 8.71
N LEU A 104 -44.18 -4.53 10.00
CA LEU A 104 -42.92 -5.05 10.52
C LEU A 104 -42.82 -6.53 10.14
N ARG A 105 -41.76 -6.89 9.42
CA ARG A 105 -41.53 -8.26 8.91
C ARG A 105 -40.52 -9.04 9.71
N GLY A 106 -39.64 -8.33 10.40
CA GLY A 106 -38.62 -8.93 11.25
C GLY A 106 -37.83 -7.86 11.97
N THR A 107 -37.22 -8.26 13.06
CA THR A 107 -36.28 -7.43 13.81
C THR A 107 -35.07 -8.27 14.16
N VAL A 108 -33.88 -7.74 13.89
CA VAL A 108 -32.62 -8.34 14.31
C VAL A 108 -32.01 -7.41 15.34
N THR A 109 -31.63 -7.93 16.51
CA THR A 109 -31.10 -7.11 17.59
C THR A 109 -29.69 -7.55 17.97
N SER A 110 -28.85 -6.60 18.37
CA SER A 110 -27.55 -6.88 18.98
C SER A 110 -27.74 -7.52 20.35
N ALA A 111 -26.67 -8.08 20.90
CA ALA A 111 -26.61 -8.29 22.34
C ALA A 111 -26.79 -6.96 23.08
N ALA A 112 -27.45 -7.00 24.23
CA ALA A 112 -27.55 -5.85 25.12
C ALA A 112 -26.18 -5.61 25.77
N VAL A 113 -25.67 -4.39 25.71
CA VAL A 113 -24.34 -4.04 26.25
C VAL A 113 -24.51 -3.02 27.35
N THR A 114 -23.86 -3.26 28.50
CA THR A 114 -23.82 -2.31 29.62
C THR A 114 -22.73 -1.27 29.40
N PHE A 115 -23.09 -0.02 29.60
CA PHE A 115 -22.22 1.16 29.52
C PHE A 115 -22.03 1.73 30.91
N ALA A 116 -20.82 2.18 31.23
CA ALA A 116 -20.56 3.10 32.33
C ALA A 116 -20.91 4.54 31.93
N ALA A 117 -21.04 5.42 32.92
CA ALA A 117 -21.27 6.85 32.68
C ALA A 117 -20.11 7.48 31.89
N GLY A 118 -20.42 8.18 30.80
CA GLY A 118 -19.45 8.79 29.89
C GLY A 118 -18.80 7.84 28.88
N GLU A 119 -19.08 6.53 28.97
CA GLU A 119 -18.44 5.51 28.13
C GLU A 119 -18.99 5.55 26.69
N VAL A 120 -18.08 5.35 25.73
CA VAL A 120 -18.39 5.23 24.30
C VAL A 120 -18.13 3.79 23.87
N LYS A 121 -19.12 3.12 23.28
CA LYS A 121 -18.95 1.79 22.67
C LYS A 121 -19.65 1.72 21.31
N THR A 122 -19.16 0.80 20.48
CA THR A 122 -19.80 0.44 19.21
C THR A 122 -20.58 -0.86 19.37
N LEU A 123 -21.85 -0.81 18.98
CA LEU A 123 -22.77 -1.95 18.91
C LEU A 123 -22.81 -2.44 17.46
N THR A 124 -22.58 -3.73 17.22
CA THR A 124 -22.70 -4.35 15.90
C THR A 124 -23.97 -5.18 15.82
N ILE A 125 -24.72 -5.03 14.73
CA ILE A 125 -25.93 -5.78 14.41
C ILE A 125 -25.73 -6.40 13.04
N ASP A 126 -25.70 -7.72 12.97
CA ASP A 126 -25.65 -8.46 11.70
C ASP A 126 -26.99 -9.14 11.49
N GLY A 127 -27.66 -8.85 10.37
CA GLY A 127 -29.00 -9.34 10.08
C GLY A 127 -29.24 -9.58 8.59
N ALA A 128 -30.02 -10.61 8.28
CA ALA A 128 -30.46 -10.90 6.92
C ALA A 128 -31.94 -10.56 6.76
N LEU A 129 -32.32 -10.01 5.61
CA LEU A 129 -33.73 -9.92 5.24
C LEU A 129 -34.23 -11.31 4.81
N ALA A 130 -35.39 -11.74 5.31
CA ALA A 130 -36.00 -13.00 4.91
C ALA A 130 -36.16 -13.11 3.37
N PRO A 131 -35.94 -14.29 2.78
CA PRO A 131 -35.67 -14.46 1.33
C PRO A 131 -36.84 -14.24 0.35
N ALA A 132 -37.88 -13.47 0.69
CA ALA A 132 -39.04 -13.27 -0.19
C ALA A 132 -39.62 -11.85 -0.22
N LEU A 133 -38.95 -10.86 0.37
CA LEU A 133 -39.52 -9.52 0.54
C LEU A 133 -38.56 -8.45 0.07
N THR A 134 -39.09 -7.43 -0.62
CA THR A 134 -38.44 -6.12 -0.73
C THR A 134 -38.86 -5.31 0.49
N ALA A 135 -37.89 -4.76 1.22
CA ALA A 135 -38.17 -4.06 2.46
C ALA A 135 -37.38 -2.76 2.57
N SER A 136 -37.88 -1.87 3.42
CA SER A 136 -37.10 -0.76 3.97
C SER A 136 -36.51 -1.15 5.32
N VAL A 137 -35.33 -0.63 5.63
CA VAL A 137 -34.59 -0.90 6.87
C VAL A 137 -34.66 0.32 7.78
N ASP A 138 -35.10 0.13 9.02
CA ASP A 138 -35.06 1.15 10.07
C ASP A 138 -34.13 0.70 11.20
N LEU A 139 -33.28 1.62 11.68
CA LEU A 139 -32.44 1.39 12.86
C LEU A 139 -33.18 1.82 14.13
N GLN A 140 -33.21 0.92 15.10
CA GLN A 140 -33.74 1.14 16.45
C GLN A 140 -32.60 1.06 17.46
N VAL A 141 -32.51 2.05 18.34
CA VAL A 141 -31.62 2.02 19.50
C VAL A 141 -32.48 2.17 20.75
N SER A 142 -32.51 1.12 21.54
CA SER A 142 -33.27 1.05 22.78
C SER A 142 -32.33 1.11 23.98
N ARG A 143 -32.81 1.72 25.05
CA ARG A 143 -32.06 1.82 26.30
C ARG A 143 -32.91 1.29 27.44
N THR A 144 -32.29 0.51 28.31
CA THR A 144 -32.87 0.05 29.56
C THR A 144 -32.11 0.68 30.73
N ILE A 145 -32.85 1.31 31.64
CA ILE A 145 -32.35 1.84 32.91
C ILE A 145 -33.11 1.22 34.08
N ALA A 146 -32.48 1.14 35.23
CA ALA A 146 -33.14 0.79 36.47
C ALA A 146 -33.89 2.01 37.02
N GLY A 147 -35.22 1.98 36.98
CA GLY A 147 -36.07 3.06 37.51
C GLY A 147 -36.66 3.99 36.45
N ALA A 148 -37.35 5.03 36.91
CA ALA A 148 -37.98 6.02 36.03
C ALA A 148 -36.92 6.97 35.42
N PRO A 149 -37.04 7.38 34.14
CA PRO A 149 -36.10 8.30 33.52
C PRO A 149 -36.11 9.67 34.23
N ALA A 150 -34.94 10.17 34.60
CA ALA A 150 -34.74 11.50 35.14
C ALA A 150 -34.19 12.48 34.07
N ILE A 151 -34.30 13.77 34.36
CA ILE A 151 -33.72 14.83 33.52
C ILE A 151 -32.20 14.72 33.61
N GLY A 152 -31.53 14.56 32.46
CA GLY A 152 -30.07 14.33 32.37
C GLY A 152 -29.70 12.89 32.01
N ASP A 153 -30.66 11.97 32.04
CA ASP A 153 -30.44 10.58 31.65
C ASP A 153 -30.52 10.46 30.12
N ALA A 154 -29.61 11.10 29.39
CA ALA A 154 -29.54 11.02 27.93
C ALA A 154 -28.49 9.99 27.48
N PHE A 155 -28.65 9.48 26.26
CA PHE A 155 -27.56 8.88 25.50
C PHE A 155 -27.44 9.63 24.17
N TYR A 156 -26.25 9.59 23.57
CA TYR A 156 -26.00 10.17 22.26
C TYR A 156 -25.58 9.07 21.30
N VAL A 157 -26.22 9.05 20.14
CA VAL A 157 -25.71 8.28 19.00
C VAL A 157 -24.70 9.18 18.31
N ASP A 158 -23.43 8.85 18.49
CA ASP A 158 -22.33 9.61 17.90
C ASP A 158 -22.18 9.25 16.42
N LYS A 159 -22.46 7.99 16.04
CA LYS A 159 -22.31 7.52 14.66
C LYS A 159 -23.18 6.30 14.33
N VAL A 160 -23.62 6.23 13.08
CA VAL A 160 -24.26 5.05 12.48
C VAL A 160 -23.54 4.70 11.18
N THR A 161 -23.25 3.41 10.97
CA THR A 161 -22.71 2.84 9.74
C THR A 161 -23.57 1.66 9.33
N LEU A 162 -24.33 1.78 8.24
CA LEU A 162 -24.98 0.64 7.58
C LEU A 162 -24.07 0.12 6.47
N THR A 163 -23.96 -1.20 6.35
CA THR A 163 -23.14 -1.88 5.35
C THR A 163 -23.92 -3.03 4.73
N LYS A 164 -23.99 -3.03 3.40
CA LYS A 164 -24.72 -4.01 2.57
C LYS A 164 -23.88 -5.27 2.28
N THR A 165 -23.23 -5.85 3.29
CA THR A 165 -22.43 -7.07 3.19
C THR A 165 -22.43 -7.85 4.51
N ALA A 166 -22.18 -9.17 4.43
CA ALA A 166 -22.08 -10.08 5.57
C ALA A 166 -20.92 -9.78 6.53
N THR A 167 -19.98 -8.95 6.08
CA THR A 167 -18.77 -8.58 6.82
C THR A 167 -18.78 -7.07 6.93
N SER A 168 -18.88 -6.53 8.16
CA SER A 168 -18.58 -5.12 8.37
C SER A 168 -17.08 -4.92 8.21
N VAL A 169 -16.70 -4.02 7.29
CA VAL A 169 -15.35 -3.45 7.34
C VAL A 169 -15.35 -2.57 8.58
N PRO A 170 -14.47 -2.81 9.57
CA PRO A 170 -14.43 -1.98 10.76
C PRO A 170 -14.16 -0.54 10.33
N TYR A 171 -14.97 0.38 10.83
CA TYR A 171 -14.77 1.80 10.59
C TYR A 171 -13.35 2.21 10.98
N ARG A 172 -12.71 3.00 10.11
CA ARG A 172 -11.46 3.68 10.41
C ARG A 172 -11.64 5.18 10.23
N ASP A 173 -11.31 5.97 11.22
CA ASP A 173 -11.47 7.42 11.11
C ASP A 173 -10.40 8.01 10.16
N PRO A 174 -10.76 8.67 9.05
CA PRO A 174 -9.80 9.31 8.14
C PRO A 174 -8.85 10.30 8.79
N THR A 175 -9.23 10.89 9.92
CA THR A 175 -8.38 11.83 10.67
C THR A 175 -7.24 11.11 11.41
N THR A 176 -7.42 9.83 11.73
CA THR A 176 -6.42 9.02 12.45
C THR A 176 -5.84 7.89 11.60
N SER A 177 -6.48 7.57 10.47
CA SER A 177 -6.10 6.52 9.54
C SER A 177 -6.00 7.10 8.13
N PRO A 178 -4.79 7.44 7.65
CA PRO A 178 -4.59 8.01 6.31
C PRO A 178 -5.05 7.06 5.19
N ALA A 179 -5.17 5.76 5.47
CA ALA A 179 -5.72 4.74 4.59
C ALA A 179 -7.23 4.84 4.35
N ALA A 180 -7.95 5.65 5.13
CA ALA A 180 -9.38 5.83 5.03
C ALA A 180 -9.71 7.20 4.44
N VAL A 181 -10.53 7.24 3.39
CA VAL A 181 -10.96 8.50 2.76
C VAL A 181 -12.47 8.51 2.56
N TRP A 182 -13.08 9.68 2.76
CA TRP A 182 -14.49 9.90 2.44
C TRP A 182 -14.64 10.25 0.96
N SER A 183 -15.58 9.58 0.29
CA SER A 183 -15.97 9.86 -1.09
C SER A 183 -17.46 10.13 -1.18
N GLY A 184 -17.88 11.06 -2.03
CA GLY A 184 -19.29 11.44 -2.21
C GLY A 184 -19.67 12.76 -1.52
N THR A 185 -20.97 13.05 -1.53
CA THR A 185 -21.53 14.26 -0.92
C THR A 185 -21.54 14.17 0.60
N ALA A 186 -21.42 15.32 1.28
CA ALA A 186 -21.64 15.40 2.72
C ALA A 186 -22.97 14.72 3.10
N ASP A 187 -22.99 14.03 4.24
CA ASP A 187 -24.14 13.28 4.77
C ASP A 187 -24.61 12.07 3.93
N ALA A 188 -23.89 11.75 2.85
CA ALA A 188 -24.06 10.53 2.06
C ALA A 188 -22.70 9.95 1.61
N SER A 189 -21.63 10.24 2.36
CA SER A 189 -20.27 9.87 1.99
C SER A 189 -19.98 8.40 2.28
N THR A 190 -19.43 7.70 1.29
CA THR A 190 -18.91 6.34 1.42
C THR A 190 -17.46 6.39 1.86
N GLN A 191 -17.13 5.63 2.90
CA GLN A 191 -15.75 5.40 3.27
C GLN A 191 -15.11 4.43 2.27
N VAL A 192 -13.99 4.85 1.69
CA VAL A 192 -13.10 3.97 0.94
C VAL A 192 -11.88 3.69 1.81
N TYR A 193 -11.57 2.41 1.98
CA TYR A 193 -10.35 1.97 2.63
C TYR A 193 -9.38 1.48 1.56
N TYR A 194 -8.16 2.00 1.62
CA TYR A 194 -7.06 1.62 0.73
C TYR A 194 -6.13 0.70 1.50
N ASP A 195 -5.83 -0.47 0.94
CA ASP A 195 -4.84 -1.40 1.49
C ASP A 195 -3.69 -1.58 0.50
N PRO A 196 -2.68 -0.69 0.52
CA PRO A 196 -1.64 -0.68 -0.50
C PRO A 196 -0.90 -2.02 -0.56
N THR A 197 -1.10 -2.76 -1.65
CA THR A 197 -0.51 -4.08 -1.86
C THR A 197 0.70 -4.01 -2.77
N VAL A 198 1.68 -4.88 -2.51
CA VAL A 198 2.87 -5.08 -3.36
C VAL A 198 2.75 -6.44 -4.02
N THR A 199 2.91 -6.49 -5.33
CA THR A 199 3.06 -7.72 -6.10
C THR A 199 4.43 -7.70 -6.78
N VAL A 200 5.13 -8.82 -6.73
CA VAL A 200 6.47 -8.97 -7.30
C VAL A 200 6.51 -10.16 -8.24
N VAL A 201 7.14 -10.00 -9.40
CA VAL A 201 7.31 -11.05 -10.40
C VAL A 201 8.80 -11.15 -10.75
N PRO A 202 9.50 -12.23 -10.34
CA PRO A 202 10.90 -12.43 -10.72
C PRO A 202 10.99 -12.94 -12.15
N TYR A 203 12.02 -12.50 -12.87
CA TYR A 203 12.41 -13.04 -14.17
C TYR A 203 13.89 -13.44 -14.11
N GLU A 204 14.14 -14.70 -14.47
CA GLU A 204 15.47 -15.30 -14.51
C GLU A 204 16.01 -15.40 -15.95
N ASP A 205 15.38 -14.70 -16.90
CA ASP A 205 15.76 -14.66 -18.32
C ASP A 205 16.74 -13.51 -18.62
N ASP A 206 17.23 -13.46 -19.87
CA ASP A 206 18.17 -12.44 -20.37
C ASP A 206 17.49 -11.39 -21.26
N ALA A 207 16.27 -10.98 -20.88
CA ALA A 207 15.43 -10.09 -21.68
C ALA A 207 14.97 -8.82 -20.92
N PRO A 208 15.86 -7.86 -20.60
CA PRO A 208 17.27 -7.79 -21.04
C PRO A 208 18.27 -8.44 -20.08
N THR A 209 17.88 -8.69 -18.84
CA THR A 209 18.71 -9.24 -17.78
C THR A 209 17.79 -9.74 -16.65
N PRO A 210 18.26 -10.61 -15.72
CA PRO A 210 17.47 -11.02 -14.57
C PRO A 210 17.00 -9.83 -13.76
N ARG A 211 15.72 -9.81 -13.42
CA ARG A 211 15.04 -8.63 -12.86
C ARG A 211 13.83 -9.02 -12.02
N VAL A 212 13.31 -8.08 -11.26
CA VAL A 212 12.02 -8.22 -10.57
C VAL A 212 11.11 -7.08 -11.00
N ASP A 213 9.95 -7.42 -11.54
CA ASP A 213 8.89 -6.44 -11.75
C ASP A 213 8.11 -6.24 -10.45
N ILE A 214 7.90 -4.99 -10.08
CA ILE A 214 7.25 -4.58 -8.84
C ILE A 214 6.04 -3.75 -9.21
N THR A 215 4.87 -4.25 -8.82
CA THR A 215 3.59 -3.57 -9.03
C THR A 215 2.99 -3.21 -7.68
N LEU A 216 2.66 -1.95 -7.50
CA LEU A 216 1.93 -1.43 -6.35
C LEU A 216 0.51 -1.08 -6.78
N THR A 217 -0.48 -1.52 -6.01
CA THR A 217 -1.89 -1.21 -6.24
C THR A 217 -2.54 -0.73 -4.96
N ASP A 218 -3.66 -0.04 -5.10
CA ASP A 218 -4.44 0.48 -3.99
C ASP A 218 -3.64 1.49 -3.14
N LEU A 219 -2.76 2.26 -3.78
CA LEU A 219 -2.03 3.36 -3.15
C LEU A 219 -3.01 4.40 -2.64
N TYR A 220 -2.60 5.14 -1.60
CA TYR A 220 -3.41 6.20 -1.03
C TYR A 220 -3.71 7.28 -2.08
N PRO A 221 -4.94 7.79 -2.16
CA PRO A 221 -5.31 8.77 -3.18
C PRO A 221 -4.65 10.14 -2.98
N SER A 222 -4.08 10.38 -1.79
CA SER A 222 -3.27 11.56 -1.49
C SER A 222 -1.77 11.36 -1.76
N ALA A 223 -1.35 10.13 -2.09
CA ALA A 223 -0.01 9.86 -2.57
C ALA A 223 0.17 10.51 -3.95
N LEU A 224 1.32 11.12 -4.16
CA LEU A 224 1.73 11.69 -5.44
C LEU A 224 3.04 11.08 -5.91
N THR A 225 3.91 10.72 -4.97
CA THR A 225 5.18 10.07 -5.28
C THR A 225 5.45 8.90 -4.36
N VAL A 226 6.21 7.94 -4.87
CA VAL A 226 6.54 6.70 -4.19
C VAL A 226 8.04 6.46 -4.21
N THR A 227 8.57 5.90 -3.12
CA THR A 227 9.93 5.35 -3.06
C THR A 227 9.88 3.87 -2.77
N VAL A 228 10.43 3.03 -3.65
CA VAL A 228 10.48 1.58 -3.44
C VAL A 228 11.81 1.20 -2.81
N ARG A 229 11.74 0.40 -1.75
CA ARG A 229 12.89 -0.15 -1.02
C ARG A 229 12.99 -1.64 -1.27
N GLN A 230 14.21 -2.07 -1.54
CA GLN A 230 14.63 -3.45 -1.61
C GLN A 230 15.31 -3.79 -0.29
N ILE A 231 14.81 -4.80 0.41
CA ILE A 231 15.30 -5.26 1.72
C ILE A 231 15.82 -6.67 1.53
N SER A 232 17.08 -6.90 1.87
CA SER A 232 17.73 -8.21 1.76
C SER A 232 18.68 -8.45 2.93
N ALA A 233 19.29 -9.64 2.98
CA ALA A 233 20.33 -9.94 3.97
C ALA A 233 21.57 -9.02 3.86
N GLU A 234 21.79 -8.37 2.72
CA GLU A 234 22.90 -7.42 2.51
C GLU A 234 22.57 -6.00 2.97
N GLY A 235 21.32 -5.74 3.34
CA GLY A 235 20.82 -4.44 3.78
C GLY A 235 19.63 -3.95 2.97
N THR A 236 19.30 -2.68 3.21
CA THR A 236 18.19 -1.98 2.57
C THR A 236 18.73 -0.97 1.58
N VAL A 237 18.33 -1.08 0.33
CA VAL A 237 18.67 -0.13 -0.75
C VAL A 237 17.39 0.36 -1.41
N ASN A 238 17.41 1.59 -1.94
CA ASN A 238 16.30 2.06 -2.76
C ASN A 238 16.40 1.43 -4.15
N VAL A 239 15.28 0.98 -4.69
CA VAL A 239 15.22 0.51 -6.08
C VAL A 239 15.50 1.70 -6.99
N ARG A 240 16.46 1.53 -7.91
CA ARG A 240 16.82 2.58 -8.86
C ARG A 240 15.63 2.86 -9.78
N ASP A 241 15.44 4.13 -10.15
CA ASP A 241 14.25 4.61 -10.86
C ASP A 241 12.94 4.46 -10.06
N ALA A 242 13.04 4.39 -8.73
CA ALA A 242 11.90 4.41 -7.81
C ALA A 242 12.18 5.23 -6.55
N ILE A 243 12.76 6.43 -6.67
CA ILE A 243 12.90 7.38 -5.54
C ILE A 243 12.08 8.62 -5.85
N ARG A 244 11.09 8.91 -5.00
CA ARG A 244 10.09 9.99 -5.18
C ARG A 244 9.53 10.05 -6.60
N LYS A 245 9.26 8.88 -7.17
CA LYS A 245 8.75 8.77 -8.53
C LYS A 245 7.24 8.98 -8.54
N PRO A 246 6.67 9.74 -9.50
CA PRO A 246 5.23 9.95 -9.56
C PRO A 246 4.46 8.64 -9.63
N ASP A 247 3.38 8.54 -8.86
CA ASP A 247 2.44 7.44 -9.03
C ASP A 247 1.48 7.68 -10.23
N THR A 248 0.75 6.63 -10.56
CA THR A 248 -0.12 6.53 -11.73
C THR A 248 -1.53 6.20 -11.24
N ALA A 249 -2.23 7.21 -10.73
CA ALA A 249 -3.64 7.10 -10.34
C ALA A 249 -3.93 5.87 -9.44
N ASN A 250 -3.32 5.85 -8.26
CA ASN A 250 -3.40 4.77 -7.25
C ASN A 250 -2.65 3.46 -7.61
N ALA A 251 -1.88 3.44 -8.69
CA ALA A 251 -1.01 2.33 -9.06
C ALA A 251 0.40 2.81 -9.41
N PHE A 252 1.39 1.96 -9.22
CA PHE A 252 2.77 2.25 -9.59
C PHE A 252 3.48 0.99 -10.05
N PHE A 253 4.34 1.13 -11.05
CA PHE A 253 5.11 0.03 -11.62
C PHE A 253 6.58 0.44 -11.73
N VAL A 254 7.47 -0.45 -11.32
CA VAL A 254 8.91 -0.33 -11.56
C VAL A 254 9.55 -1.70 -11.68
N THR A 255 10.64 -1.78 -12.41
CA THR A 255 11.45 -2.99 -12.54
C THR A 255 12.81 -2.79 -11.87
N ASP A 256 13.16 -3.71 -10.98
CA ASP A 256 14.47 -3.77 -10.35
C ASP A 256 15.41 -4.68 -11.14
N TYR A 257 16.34 -4.06 -11.87
CA TYR A 257 17.40 -4.75 -12.61
C TYR A 257 18.67 -5.00 -11.77
N ALA A 258 18.72 -4.50 -10.53
CA ALA A 258 19.87 -4.63 -9.63
C ALA A 258 19.59 -5.63 -8.48
N VAL A 259 18.54 -6.45 -8.61
CA VAL A 259 18.20 -7.50 -7.65
C VAL A 259 19.38 -8.47 -7.43
N PRO A 260 19.78 -8.72 -6.17
CA PRO A 260 20.84 -9.68 -5.84
C PRO A 260 20.33 -11.11 -6.05
N PRO A 261 21.06 -11.94 -6.80
CA PRO A 261 20.61 -13.29 -7.09
C PRO A 261 20.85 -14.23 -5.90
N GLY A 262 20.02 -15.26 -5.81
CA GLY A 262 20.14 -16.40 -4.89
C GLY A 262 19.81 -16.11 -3.42
N ILE A 263 19.34 -14.90 -3.09
CA ILE A 263 18.85 -14.58 -1.74
C ILE A 263 17.41 -14.06 -1.78
N PRO A 264 16.61 -14.31 -0.73
CA PRO A 264 15.30 -13.67 -0.61
C PRO A 264 15.42 -12.16 -0.52
N VAL A 265 14.59 -11.47 -1.29
CA VAL A 265 14.49 -10.02 -1.36
C VAL A 265 13.06 -9.59 -1.12
N THR A 266 12.85 -8.75 -0.11
CA THR A 266 11.56 -8.19 0.26
C THR A 266 11.44 -6.76 -0.26
N TYR A 267 10.36 -6.46 -0.96
CA TYR A 267 10.06 -5.12 -1.46
C TYR A 267 8.96 -4.47 -0.63
N GLN A 268 9.14 -3.17 -0.36
CA GLN A 268 8.19 -2.31 0.32
C GLN A 268 8.27 -0.90 -0.28
N ALA A 269 7.16 -0.17 -0.33
CA ALA A 269 7.15 1.18 -0.84
C ALA A 269 6.72 2.19 0.22
N GLN A 270 7.36 3.36 0.23
CA GLN A 270 7.00 4.52 1.03
C GLN A 270 6.24 5.51 0.15
N GLN A 271 5.08 5.95 0.62
CA GLN A 271 4.20 6.89 -0.08
C GLN A 271 4.40 8.30 0.46
N TYR A 272 4.36 9.29 -0.44
CA TYR A 272 4.55 10.70 -0.12
C TYR A 272 3.45 11.56 -0.73
N SER A 273 2.99 12.55 0.04
CA SER A 273 2.02 13.56 -0.41
C SER A 273 2.64 14.57 -1.38
N ALA A 274 1.80 15.46 -1.93
CA ALA A 274 2.25 16.58 -2.75
C ALA A 274 3.21 17.56 -2.05
N THR A 275 3.14 17.66 -0.71
CA THR A 275 4.07 18.48 0.09
C THR A 275 5.36 17.74 0.46
N GLY A 276 5.48 16.46 0.05
CA GLY A 276 6.58 15.58 0.42
C GLY A 276 6.44 14.95 1.81
N ALA A 277 5.28 15.06 2.46
CA ALA A 277 5.02 14.41 3.75
C ALA A 277 4.84 12.89 3.57
N GLU A 278 5.37 12.12 4.52
CA GLU A 278 5.22 10.66 4.52
C GLU A 278 3.79 10.26 4.89
N LEU A 279 3.15 9.48 4.02
CA LEU A 279 1.78 8.99 4.23
C LEU A 279 1.74 7.59 4.85
N GLY A 280 2.84 6.84 4.71
CA GLY A 280 3.00 5.50 5.26
C GLY A 280 3.64 4.53 4.26
N LEU A 281 3.91 3.33 4.77
CA LEU A 281 4.47 2.23 3.99
C LEU A 281 3.33 1.37 3.41
N THR A 282 3.58 0.76 2.27
CA THR A 282 2.75 -0.31 1.73
C THR A 282 2.94 -1.62 2.53
N GLY A 283 2.15 -2.63 2.19
CA GLY A 283 2.50 -4.02 2.50
C GLY A 283 3.86 -4.43 1.94
N THR A 284 4.25 -5.67 2.16
CA THR A 284 5.53 -6.21 1.70
C THR A 284 5.33 -7.46 0.87
N ALA A 285 6.16 -7.67 -0.14
CA ALA A 285 6.21 -8.92 -0.88
C ALA A 285 7.65 -9.40 -1.04
N THR A 286 7.87 -10.71 -0.92
CA THR A 286 9.21 -11.31 -0.98
C THR A 286 9.32 -12.21 -2.20
N THR A 287 10.46 -12.13 -2.88
CA THR A 287 10.79 -12.97 -4.02
C THR A 287 12.28 -13.30 -4.03
N GLN A 288 12.71 -14.12 -4.97
CA GLN A 288 14.10 -14.47 -5.18
C GLN A 288 14.32 -14.70 -6.67
N VAL A 289 15.44 -14.19 -7.18
CA VAL A 289 15.91 -14.47 -8.54
C VAL A 289 17.06 -15.45 -8.43
N ASN A 290 16.99 -16.60 -9.07
CA ASN A 290 18.08 -17.56 -9.10
C ASN A 290 18.71 -17.64 -10.48
N PHE A 291 19.99 -18.03 -10.50
CA PHE A 291 20.64 -18.46 -11.73
C PHE A 291 20.67 -19.99 -11.75
N ALA A 292 20.50 -20.57 -12.94
CA ALA A 292 20.50 -22.03 -13.13
C ALA A 292 21.84 -22.66 -12.71
N ASP A 293 22.95 -21.95 -12.90
CA ASP A 293 24.29 -22.38 -12.51
C ASP A 293 24.87 -21.41 -11.46
N PRO A 294 25.27 -21.88 -10.26
CA PRO A 294 25.88 -21.05 -9.22
C PRO A 294 27.18 -20.34 -9.62
N SER A 295 27.88 -20.82 -10.65
CA SER A 295 29.07 -20.17 -11.21
C SER A 295 28.72 -19.01 -12.16
N THR A 296 27.44 -18.82 -12.48
CA THR A 296 27.01 -17.72 -13.36
C THR A 296 27.11 -16.40 -12.63
N VAL A 297 27.68 -15.42 -13.31
CA VAL A 297 27.75 -14.01 -12.89
C VAL A 297 27.14 -13.17 -13.99
N VAL A 298 26.38 -12.15 -13.61
CA VAL A 298 25.89 -11.14 -14.54
C VAL A 298 26.74 -9.89 -14.38
N ILE A 299 27.39 -9.45 -15.46
CA ILE A 299 28.06 -8.15 -15.51
C ILE A 299 27.18 -7.21 -16.34
N GLN A 300 26.83 -6.07 -15.77
CA GLN A 300 25.92 -5.12 -16.42
C GLN A 300 26.34 -3.67 -16.21
N ASP A 301 25.93 -2.80 -17.13
CA ASP A 301 25.91 -1.36 -16.92
C ASP A 301 24.80 -1.02 -15.89
N PRO A 302 25.12 -0.37 -14.76
CA PRO A 302 24.14 -0.05 -13.72
C PRO A 302 23.04 0.93 -14.17
N LEU A 303 23.27 1.69 -15.26
CA LEU A 303 22.31 2.66 -15.81
C LEU A 303 21.60 2.14 -17.06
N ASN A 304 22.06 1.05 -17.66
CA ASN A 304 21.49 0.49 -18.88
C ASN A 304 21.42 -1.04 -18.83
N ALA A 305 20.29 -1.57 -18.36
CA ALA A 305 20.07 -3.02 -18.22
C ALA A 305 20.18 -3.81 -19.54
N LYS A 306 20.02 -3.16 -20.71
CA LYS A 306 20.25 -3.80 -22.02
C LYS A 306 21.71 -4.13 -22.29
N ASN A 307 22.62 -3.38 -21.66
CA ASN A 307 24.05 -3.64 -21.73
C ASN A 307 24.43 -4.56 -20.56
N SER A 308 24.06 -5.84 -20.68
CA SER A 308 24.41 -6.87 -19.70
C SER A 308 24.81 -8.17 -20.41
N VAL A 309 25.59 -8.99 -19.70
CA VAL A 309 26.06 -10.27 -20.19
C VAL A 309 26.16 -11.27 -19.03
N ARG A 310 25.73 -12.52 -19.28
CA ARG A 310 26.00 -13.65 -18.40
C ARG A 310 27.34 -14.26 -18.75
N VAL A 311 28.17 -14.43 -17.74
CA VAL A 311 29.50 -15.00 -17.85
C VAL A 311 29.68 -16.05 -16.76
N GLU A 312 30.61 -16.96 -16.97
CA GLU A 312 30.95 -17.96 -15.96
C GLU A 312 32.15 -17.48 -15.15
N ALA A 313 32.01 -17.47 -13.83
CA ALA A 313 33.08 -17.13 -12.90
C ALA A 313 34.13 -18.25 -12.87
N LYS A 314 35.41 -17.87 -12.91
CA LYS A 314 36.51 -18.79 -12.67
C LYS A 314 36.67 -19.09 -11.18
N SER A 315 37.46 -20.11 -10.85
CA SER A 315 37.68 -20.57 -9.47
C SER A 315 38.32 -19.52 -8.55
N ASP A 316 39.05 -18.56 -9.11
CA ASP A 316 39.74 -17.47 -8.44
C ASP A 316 38.90 -16.17 -8.38
N PHE A 317 37.66 -16.20 -8.87
CA PHE A 317 36.72 -15.10 -8.77
C PHE A 317 36.49 -14.70 -7.31
N GLY A 318 36.69 -13.42 -6.98
CA GLY A 318 36.60 -12.91 -5.61
C GLY A 318 37.56 -13.58 -4.61
N GLY A 319 38.63 -14.24 -5.09
CA GLY A 319 39.54 -15.03 -4.26
C GLY A 319 40.41 -14.21 -3.30
N LEU A 320 40.72 -12.97 -3.67
CA LEU A 320 41.44 -12.01 -2.82
C LEU A 320 40.55 -10.78 -2.57
N VAL A 321 40.35 -10.46 -1.30
CA VAL A 321 39.47 -9.37 -0.87
C VAL A 321 40.28 -8.49 0.08
N ALA A 322 40.72 -7.32 -0.40
CA ALA A 322 41.48 -6.36 0.37
C ALA A 322 40.66 -5.09 0.58
N ARG A 323 40.73 -4.49 1.77
CA ARG A 323 40.16 -3.17 2.07
C ARG A 323 41.27 -2.28 2.55
N LYS A 324 41.48 -1.15 1.88
CA LYS A 324 42.44 -0.16 2.34
C LYS A 324 41.93 0.51 3.60
N ARG A 325 42.84 0.80 4.51
CA ARG A 325 42.60 1.63 5.68
C ARG A 325 43.76 2.59 5.78
N ASP A 326 43.47 3.88 5.81
CA ASP A 326 44.51 4.88 6.01
C ASP A 326 45.06 4.75 7.44
N VAL A 327 46.37 4.57 7.56
CA VAL A 327 47.04 4.47 8.86
C VAL A 327 48.11 5.55 8.91
N GLN A 328 47.98 6.44 9.89
CA GLN A 328 49.00 7.43 10.21
C GLN A 328 49.80 6.94 11.42
N LEU A 329 51.08 6.69 11.21
CA LEU A 329 52.00 6.25 12.26
C LEU A 329 52.71 7.47 12.85
N TYR A 330 52.49 7.70 14.14
CA TYR A 330 53.19 8.73 14.91
C TYR A 330 54.19 8.07 15.84
N ARG A 331 55.45 8.49 15.75
CA ARG A 331 56.49 8.01 16.66
C ARG A 331 56.66 8.98 17.82
N ARG A 332 56.47 8.50 19.04
CA ARG A 332 56.74 9.23 20.29
C ARG A 332 57.89 8.52 21.01
N GLY A 333 59.12 8.89 20.68
CA GLY A 333 60.32 8.23 21.22
C GLY A 333 60.48 6.80 20.71
N SER A 334 60.48 5.81 21.61
CA SER A 334 60.44 4.38 21.29
C SER A 334 59.06 3.89 20.88
N ASP A 335 58.00 4.62 21.23
CA ASP A 335 56.63 4.16 21.07
C ASP A 335 56.08 4.59 19.71
N THR A 336 55.30 3.70 19.10
CA THR A 336 54.59 3.98 17.84
C THR A 336 53.09 3.98 18.11
N ILE A 337 52.45 5.12 17.89
CA ILE A 337 51.00 5.32 17.98
C ILE A 337 50.47 5.26 16.55
N ALA A 338 49.59 4.30 16.27
CA ALA A 338 48.90 4.21 14.99
C ALA A 338 47.52 4.84 15.11
N LEU A 339 47.28 5.94 14.39
CA LEU A 339 45.94 6.48 14.18
C LEU A 339 45.37 5.83 12.92
N MET A 340 44.31 5.06 13.11
CA MET A 340 43.64 4.32 12.04
C MET A 340 42.40 5.08 11.58
N GLY A 341 42.30 5.32 10.27
CA GLY A 341 41.12 5.86 9.61
C GLY A 341 40.01 4.82 9.46
N GLN A 342 38.93 5.23 8.77
CA GLN A 342 37.83 4.33 8.43
C GLN A 342 38.29 3.24 7.46
N MET A 343 37.61 2.10 7.48
CA MET A 343 37.86 1.04 6.51
C MET A 343 37.26 1.46 5.16
N GLY A 344 38.08 1.48 4.12
CA GLY A 344 37.66 1.78 2.76
C GLY A 344 36.90 0.64 2.09
N LEU A 345 36.55 0.88 0.82
CA LEU A 345 35.95 -0.11 -0.07
C LEU A 345 36.96 -1.19 -0.47
N LEU A 346 36.50 -2.22 -1.17
CA LEU A 346 37.36 -3.26 -1.71
C LEU A 346 38.29 -2.72 -2.80
N GLU A 347 39.57 -3.08 -2.73
CA GLU A 347 40.58 -2.73 -3.75
C GLU A 347 41.16 -3.99 -4.38
N GLY A 348 41.45 -3.95 -5.67
CA GLY A 348 42.14 -5.00 -6.42
C GLY A 348 41.39 -6.34 -6.43
N VAL A 349 40.06 -6.31 -6.50
CA VAL A 349 39.25 -7.53 -6.46
C VAL A 349 39.45 -8.30 -7.78
N PRO A 350 39.96 -9.55 -7.74
CA PRO A 350 40.05 -10.37 -8.93
C PRO A 350 38.65 -10.85 -9.33
N LEU A 351 38.24 -10.54 -10.54
CA LEU A 351 36.96 -10.92 -11.13
C LEU A 351 37.13 -11.71 -12.44
N PRO A 352 37.99 -12.76 -12.48
CA PRO A 352 38.21 -13.53 -13.68
C PRO A 352 36.96 -14.27 -14.14
N VAL A 353 36.59 -14.04 -15.40
CA VAL A 353 35.40 -14.64 -16.02
C VAL A 353 35.74 -15.28 -17.35
N GLN A 354 34.86 -16.16 -17.82
CA GLN A 354 34.94 -16.74 -19.15
C GLN A 354 33.63 -16.58 -19.92
N THR A 355 33.77 -16.35 -21.23
CA THR A 355 32.67 -16.31 -22.19
C THR A 355 32.76 -17.53 -23.11
N LYS A 356 31.63 -18.18 -23.39
CA LYS A 356 31.58 -19.41 -24.22
C LYS A 356 31.39 -19.13 -25.71
N THR A 357 30.90 -17.93 -26.05
CA THR A 357 30.61 -17.53 -27.43
C THR A 357 31.27 -16.18 -27.76
N ILE A 358 31.57 -15.97 -29.04
CA ILE A 358 32.10 -14.69 -29.55
C ILE A 358 31.10 -13.55 -29.31
N ALA A 359 29.80 -13.81 -29.47
CA ALA A 359 28.77 -12.81 -29.24
C ALA A 359 28.74 -12.32 -27.78
N ASP A 360 28.97 -13.21 -26.82
CA ASP A 360 29.06 -12.85 -25.41
C ASP A 360 30.37 -12.12 -25.09
N ALA A 361 31.48 -12.52 -25.73
CA ALA A 361 32.76 -11.80 -25.61
C ALA A 361 32.64 -10.35 -26.11
N GLU A 362 32.02 -10.13 -27.28
CA GLU A 362 31.76 -8.78 -27.80
C GLU A 362 30.83 -7.95 -26.91
N LYS A 363 29.80 -8.57 -26.33
CA LYS A 363 28.93 -7.91 -25.34
C LYS A 363 29.71 -7.55 -24.09
N LEU A 364 30.55 -8.45 -23.58
CA LEU A 364 31.37 -8.19 -22.40
C LEU A 364 32.34 -7.03 -22.65
N THR A 365 32.99 -6.97 -23.81
CA THR A 365 33.81 -5.81 -24.20
C THR A 365 33.02 -4.51 -24.16
N LYS A 366 31.78 -4.51 -24.65
CA LYS A 366 30.89 -3.32 -24.62
C LYS A 366 30.46 -2.95 -23.21
N VAL A 367 30.23 -3.93 -22.33
CA VAL A 367 29.89 -3.70 -20.92
C VAL A 367 31.11 -3.14 -20.18
N LEU A 368 32.31 -3.71 -20.38
CA LEU A 368 33.52 -3.26 -19.71
C LEU A 368 34.06 -1.93 -20.23
N ALA A 369 33.61 -1.48 -21.41
CA ALA A 369 33.95 -0.16 -21.93
C ALA A 369 33.23 0.99 -21.19
N VAL A 370 32.23 0.70 -20.34
CA VAL A 370 31.58 1.72 -19.51
C VAL A 370 32.40 2.02 -18.26
N SER A 371 32.22 3.20 -17.66
CA SER A 371 33.06 3.66 -16.53
C SER A 371 32.88 2.84 -15.26
N GLN A 372 31.67 2.35 -14.99
CA GLN A 372 31.32 1.57 -13.79
C GLN A 372 30.44 0.41 -14.19
N VAL A 373 30.74 -0.79 -13.69
CA VAL A 373 29.94 -1.99 -13.93
C VAL A 373 29.38 -2.53 -12.62
N LEU A 374 28.19 -3.14 -12.71
CA LEU A 374 27.55 -3.87 -11.62
C LEU A 374 27.73 -5.36 -11.88
N VAL A 375 28.37 -6.03 -10.94
CA VAL A 375 28.64 -7.46 -10.94
C VAL A 375 27.68 -8.13 -9.98
N ARG A 376 26.85 -9.04 -10.50
CA ARG A 376 25.86 -9.80 -9.72
C ARG A 376 26.24 -11.26 -9.65
N SER A 377 26.43 -11.78 -8.44
CA SER A 377 26.92 -13.15 -8.21
C SER A 377 26.04 -13.94 -7.25
N MET A 378 25.87 -15.24 -7.51
CA MET A 378 25.10 -16.16 -6.65
C MET A 378 25.77 -16.35 -5.27
N PRO A 379 25.00 -16.76 -4.24
CA PRO A 379 25.54 -17.13 -2.95
C PRO A 379 26.36 -18.42 -2.99
N GLY A 380 27.38 -18.48 -2.14
CA GLY A 380 28.27 -19.63 -2.03
C GLY A 380 29.69 -19.22 -1.65
N TYR A 381 30.65 -19.60 -2.49
CA TYR A 381 32.10 -19.56 -2.22
C TYR A 381 32.73 -18.17 -2.27
N LEU A 382 31.98 -17.16 -2.70
CA LEU A 382 32.47 -15.81 -2.94
C LEU A 382 32.22 -14.94 -1.71
N ARG A 383 33.29 -14.32 -1.18
CA ARG A 383 33.25 -13.37 -0.04
C ARG A 383 32.99 -11.93 -0.45
N ILE A 384 32.56 -11.71 -1.68
CA ILE A 384 32.19 -10.38 -2.20
C ILE A 384 30.68 -10.13 -2.02
N PRO A 385 30.25 -8.86 -1.96
CA PRO A 385 28.84 -8.49 -2.05
C PRO A 385 28.15 -9.10 -3.28
N ARG A 386 26.88 -9.49 -3.16
CA ARG A 386 26.11 -10.07 -4.28
C ARG A 386 25.88 -9.06 -5.39
N CYS A 387 25.70 -7.79 -5.04
CA CYS A 387 25.67 -6.68 -5.99
C CYS A 387 26.90 -5.79 -5.76
N LEU A 388 27.99 -6.09 -6.46
CA LEU A 388 29.25 -5.37 -6.36
C LEU A 388 29.38 -4.35 -7.50
N HIS A 389 29.55 -3.09 -7.14
CA HIS A 389 29.83 -2.01 -8.09
C HIS A 389 31.33 -1.82 -8.23
N VAL A 390 31.89 -1.98 -9.45
CA VAL A 390 33.34 -1.88 -9.68
C VAL A 390 33.68 -0.98 -10.86
N VAL A 391 34.88 -0.42 -10.82
CA VAL A 391 35.56 0.18 -11.98
C VAL A 391 36.65 -0.78 -12.44
N VAL A 392 36.68 -1.07 -13.74
CA VAL A 392 37.67 -1.95 -14.36
C VAL A 392 38.61 -1.08 -15.20
N GLY A 393 39.90 -1.08 -14.88
CA GLY A 393 40.86 -0.18 -15.52
C GLY A 393 41.22 -0.55 -16.96
N ALA A 394 41.63 -1.80 -17.19
CA ALA A 394 42.08 -2.27 -18.51
C ALA A 394 41.74 -3.76 -18.67
N PRO A 395 40.54 -4.10 -19.18
CA PRO A 395 40.19 -5.49 -19.43
C PRO A 395 41.04 -6.04 -20.59
N VAL A 396 41.57 -7.25 -20.41
CA VAL A 396 42.33 -7.97 -21.43
C VAL A 396 41.56 -9.23 -21.82
N GLU A 397 41.37 -9.46 -23.11
CA GLU A 397 40.82 -10.71 -23.63
C GLU A 397 41.96 -11.70 -23.92
N SER A 398 41.88 -12.91 -23.35
CA SER A 398 42.77 -14.01 -23.71
C SER A 398 41.94 -15.11 -24.38
N PRO A 399 42.10 -15.35 -25.70
CA PRO A 399 41.46 -16.49 -26.34
C PRO A 399 42.03 -17.79 -25.77
N VAL A 400 41.17 -18.78 -25.55
CA VAL A 400 41.58 -20.11 -25.10
C VAL A 400 41.44 -21.07 -26.27
N ASP A 401 42.55 -21.73 -26.62
CA ASP A 401 42.52 -22.81 -27.61
C ASP A 401 41.90 -24.05 -26.97
N VAL A 402 40.69 -24.38 -27.41
CA VAL A 402 39.95 -25.57 -26.99
C VAL A 402 40.01 -26.56 -28.14
N SER A 403 40.61 -27.73 -27.87
CA SER A 403 41.01 -28.80 -28.81
C SER A 403 39.92 -29.32 -29.79
N TRP A 404 38.68 -28.84 -29.68
CA TRP A 404 37.52 -29.25 -30.50
C TRP A 404 36.79 -28.06 -31.16
N GLY A 405 37.47 -26.93 -31.36
CA GLY A 405 36.92 -25.78 -32.10
C GLY A 405 35.94 -24.92 -31.31
N GLY A 406 36.07 -24.86 -29.98
CA GLY A 406 35.30 -23.92 -29.16
C GLY A 406 35.81 -22.48 -29.27
N THR A 407 34.99 -21.51 -28.86
CA THR A 407 35.30 -20.07 -28.93
C THR A 407 35.36 -19.45 -27.54
N TRP A 408 36.07 -20.11 -26.63
CA TRP A 408 36.14 -19.68 -25.24
C TRP A 408 37.15 -18.55 -25.12
N SER A 409 36.76 -17.46 -24.44
CA SER A 409 37.66 -16.37 -24.07
C SER A 409 37.68 -16.24 -22.56
N VAL A 410 38.86 -16.04 -21.99
CA VAL A 410 39.08 -15.79 -20.57
C VAL A 410 39.48 -14.33 -20.37
N TRP A 411 38.91 -13.73 -19.34
CA TRP A 411 39.05 -12.33 -19.00
C TRP A 411 39.57 -12.21 -17.58
N PRO A 412 40.90 -12.03 -17.36
CA PRO A 412 41.48 -11.82 -16.04
C PRO A 412 41.20 -10.39 -15.55
N ILE A 413 39.94 -10.10 -15.24
CA ILE A 413 39.49 -8.78 -14.80
C ILE A 413 39.95 -8.54 -13.36
N VAL A 414 40.44 -7.33 -13.09
CA VAL A 414 40.64 -6.82 -11.73
C VAL A 414 39.94 -5.47 -11.65
N GLY A 415 39.19 -5.25 -10.57
CA GLY A 415 38.46 -4.01 -10.36
C GLY A 415 38.49 -3.52 -8.92
N ASP A 416 38.31 -2.22 -8.76
CA ASP A 416 38.16 -1.57 -7.46
C ASP A 416 36.67 -1.32 -7.20
N GLU A 417 36.21 -1.60 -5.99
CA GLU A 417 34.85 -1.32 -5.58
C GLU A 417 34.63 0.19 -5.46
N VAL A 418 33.51 0.64 -6.01
CA VAL A 418 33.08 2.02 -5.94
C VAL A 418 31.66 2.11 -5.42
N THR A 419 31.32 3.23 -4.82
CA THR A 419 29.95 3.52 -4.41
C THR A 419 29.02 3.44 -5.63
N PRO A 420 27.78 2.93 -5.48
CA PRO A 420 26.79 2.99 -6.55
C PRO A 420 26.61 4.42 -7.07
N SER A 421 26.45 4.57 -8.39
CA SER A 421 26.18 5.89 -8.98
C SER A 421 24.95 6.55 -8.37
N GLU A 422 25.06 7.84 -8.04
CA GLU A 422 23.97 8.68 -7.52
C GLU A 422 22.85 8.91 -8.54
N ILE A 423 23.12 8.65 -9.83
CA ILE A 423 22.13 8.81 -10.90
C ILE A 423 21.00 7.81 -10.71
N ASN A 424 19.87 8.26 -10.20
CA ASN A 424 18.75 7.39 -9.87
C ASN A 424 17.83 7.07 -11.07
N SER A 425 18.23 7.36 -12.30
CA SER A 425 17.46 6.99 -13.49
C SER A 425 18.09 5.78 -14.19
N ILE A 426 17.23 4.95 -14.78
CA ILE A 426 17.65 3.84 -15.65
C ILE A 426 17.24 4.20 -17.08
N ALA A 427 18.11 3.91 -18.04
CA ALA A 427 17.75 3.93 -19.45
C ALA A 427 16.66 2.89 -19.68
N SER A 428 15.43 3.35 -19.92
CA SER A 428 14.27 2.47 -20.07
C SER A 428 14.53 1.43 -21.17
N PRO A 429 14.43 0.13 -20.87
CA PRO A 429 14.56 -0.89 -21.89
C PRO A 429 13.33 -0.98 -22.78
N LEU A 430 12.24 -0.27 -22.48
CA LEU A 430 11.05 -0.29 -23.32
C LEU A 430 11.35 0.21 -24.72
N THR A 431 10.92 -0.59 -25.68
CA THR A 431 10.84 -0.20 -27.08
C THR A 431 9.39 0.08 -27.42
N TYR A 432 9.16 0.95 -28.41
CA TYR A 432 7.81 1.22 -28.92
C TYR A 432 7.08 -0.06 -29.36
N THR A 433 7.82 -1.03 -29.92
CA THR A 433 7.31 -2.34 -30.29
C THR A 433 6.71 -3.08 -29.09
N ARG A 434 7.36 -3.07 -27.93
CA ARG A 434 6.87 -3.73 -26.70
C ARG A 434 5.63 -3.03 -26.16
N PHE A 435 5.62 -1.70 -26.15
CA PHE A 435 4.45 -0.91 -25.74
C PHE A 435 3.19 -1.25 -26.57
N LYS A 436 3.37 -1.44 -27.89
CA LYS A 436 2.29 -1.86 -28.81
C LYS A 436 1.85 -3.32 -28.60
N ALA A 437 2.74 -4.18 -28.12
CA ALA A 437 2.39 -5.56 -27.76
C ALA A 437 1.52 -5.61 -26.50
N THR A 438 1.81 -4.77 -25.49
CA THR A 438 1.00 -4.68 -24.27
C THR A 438 -0.37 -4.03 -24.53
N TYR A 439 -0.40 -2.95 -25.31
CA TYR A 439 -1.64 -2.26 -25.66
C TYR A 439 -1.91 -2.36 -27.15
N ALA A 440 -2.83 -3.25 -27.53
CA ALA A 440 -3.24 -3.44 -28.91
C ALA A 440 -3.76 -2.15 -29.58
N THR A 441 -4.28 -1.20 -28.79
CA THR A 441 -4.74 0.10 -29.28
C THR A 441 -4.31 1.26 -28.38
N TYR A 442 -4.16 2.45 -28.95
CA TYR A 442 -3.91 3.68 -28.20
C TYR A 442 -5.05 4.03 -27.23
N THR A 443 -6.29 3.64 -27.54
CA THR A 443 -7.44 3.85 -26.66
C THR A 443 -7.31 3.05 -25.37
N ALA A 444 -6.85 1.80 -25.46
CA ALA A 444 -6.59 0.97 -24.27
C ALA A 444 -5.47 1.57 -23.41
N ALA A 445 -4.39 2.07 -24.03
CA ALA A 445 -3.31 2.75 -23.31
C ALA A 445 -3.80 4.03 -22.60
N LYS A 446 -4.69 4.81 -23.23
CA LYS A 446 -5.27 6.04 -22.64
C LYS A 446 -6.19 5.79 -21.45
N LEU A 447 -6.75 4.58 -21.31
CA LEU A 447 -7.54 4.22 -20.13
C LEU A 447 -6.66 4.01 -18.90
N VAL A 448 -5.39 3.66 -19.09
CA VAL A 448 -4.41 3.44 -18.01
C VAL A 448 -3.56 4.70 -17.77
N TYR A 449 -3.14 5.35 -18.85
CA TYR A 449 -2.27 6.53 -18.80
C TYR A 449 -3.00 7.76 -19.32
N SER A 450 -3.18 8.74 -18.44
CA SER A 450 -3.80 10.03 -18.81
C SER A 450 -2.94 10.83 -19.80
N THR A 451 -1.62 10.67 -19.75
CA THR A 451 -0.68 11.35 -20.66
C THR A 451 0.43 10.41 -21.15
N TYR A 452 1.04 10.76 -22.28
CA TYR A 452 2.20 10.02 -22.81
C TYR A 452 3.44 10.13 -21.91
N LEU A 453 3.60 11.26 -21.21
CA LEU A 453 4.68 11.43 -20.23
C LEU A 453 4.51 10.45 -19.06
N GLN A 454 3.27 10.29 -18.59
CA GLN A 454 2.95 9.32 -17.53
C GLN A 454 3.25 7.88 -17.97
N ALA A 455 2.93 7.51 -19.21
CA ALA A 455 3.28 6.19 -19.77
C ALA A 455 4.80 5.97 -19.88
N LYS A 456 5.58 7.04 -20.11
CA LYS A 456 7.05 6.98 -20.09
C LYS A 456 7.63 6.89 -18.69
N GLN A 457 7.00 7.53 -17.72
CA GLN A 457 7.43 7.53 -16.33
C GLN A 457 7.10 6.20 -15.65
N SER A 458 5.90 5.67 -15.85
CA SER A 458 5.44 4.40 -15.26
C SER A 458 5.06 3.42 -16.38
N PRO A 459 6.03 2.88 -17.11
CA PRO A 459 5.76 2.01 -18.23
C PRO A 459 5.00 0.74 -17.82
N PRO A 460 4.32 0.08 -18.76
CA PRO A 460 3.70 -1.20 -18.49
C PRO A 460 4.73 -2.28 -18.12
N PRO A 461 4.29 -3.40 -17.50
CA PRO A 461 5.15 -4.51 -17.14
C PRO A 461 5.98 -5.05 -18.30
N ASP A 462 7.17 -5.56 -17.97
CA ASP A 462 8.09 -6.20 -18.91
C ASP A 462 7.58 -7.64 -19.19
N ILE A 463 6.48 -7.77 -19.96
CA ILE A 463 5.88 -9.05 -20.38
C ILE A 463 6.83 -9.88 -21.22
#